data_AF-A0A3E2TEW9-F1
#
_entry.id   AF-A0A3E2TEW9-F1
#
_cell.length_a   1.000
_cell.length_b   1.000
_cell.length_c   1.000
_cell.angle_alpha   90.00
_cell.angle_beta   90.00
_cell.angle_gamma   90.00
#
_symmetry.space_group_name_H-M   'P 1'
#
loop_
_entity.id
_entity.type
_entity.pdbx_description
1 polymer ?
#
loop_
_entity_poly.entity_id
_entity_poly.type
_entity_poly.pdbx_seq_one_letter_code
_entity_poly.pdbx_strand_id
1 'polypeptide(L)'
;MKLLNTAKKITTAAALVAAMLAGTAPKAAAQCPYTAGPLGRYIAPAIVQGMTATDDGAVEVWCTDALDGDDWYFLVDAETDLQIYDRVQLVVDANGTPDNYADDRVIDALYCHDCESVED
;
A
#
# COMPACT_ATOMS: atom_id res chain seq x y z
N MET A 1 -44.91 21.44 -54.09
CA MET A 1 -45.98 20.51 -53.69
C MET A 1 -45.58 19.85 -52.38
N LYS A 2 -46.41 19.97 -51.34
CA LYS A 2 -46.46 19.24 -50.05
C LYS A 2 -45.23 19.26 -49.13
N LEU A 3 -45.31 20.14 -48.12
CA LEU A 3 -45.04 19.77 -46.74
C LEU A 3 -46.12 18.78 -46.26
N LEU A 4 -45.74 17.80 -45.42
CA LEU A 4 -46.39 17.45 -44.14
C LEU A 4 -45.92 16.07 -43.61
N ASN A 5 -45.39 16.12 -42.39
CA ASN A 5 -45.66 15.21 -41.27
C ASN A 5 -45.08 13.78 -41.27
N THR A 6 -44.02 13.60 -40.47
CA THR A 6 -43.94 12.46 -39.55
C THR A 6 -43.23 12.89 -38.26
N ALA A 7 -43.98 13.55 -37.38
CA ALA A 7 -43.64 13.62 -35.97
C ALA A 7 -44.20 12.36 -35.30
N LYS A 8 -43.34 11.38 -34.95
CA LYS A 8 -43.40 10.63 -33.68
C LYS A 8 -42.47 9.41 -33.69
N LYS A 9 -41.74 9.28 -32.57
CA LYS A 9 -40.98 8.13 -32.07
C LYS A 9 -39.70 7.92 -32.88
N ILE A 10 -38.52 8.10 -32.28
CA ILE A 10 -37.90 7.05 -31.48
C ILE A 10 -36.93 7.72 -30.48
N THR A 11 -37.35 7.68 -29.22
CA THR A 11 -36.55 7.36 -28.02
C THR A 11 -35.15 7.97 -27.88
N THR A 12 -35.06 8.91 -26.94
CA THR A 12 -34.15 8.89 -25.79
C THR A 12 -33.17 7.69 -25.76
N ALA A 13 -31.96 7.87 -26.28
CA ALA A 13 -30.85 6.93 -26.04
C ALA A 13 -29.46 7.56 -26.24
N ALA A 14 -29.31 8.87 -26.03
CA ALA A 14 -28.02 9.56 -26.21
C ALA A 14 -27.30 9.91 -24.89
N ALA A 15 -27.77 9.45 -23.73
CA ALA A 15 -27.23 9.87 -22.43
C ALA A 15 -26.51 8.77 -21.61
N LEU A 16 -26.27 7.58 -22.17
CA LEU A 16 -25.72 6.44 -21.42
C LEU A 16 -24.50 5.82 -22.12
N VAL A 17 -23.52 6.63 -22.54
CA VAL A 17 -22.21 6.10 -23.01
C VAL A 17 -21.02 6.81 -22.34
N ALA A 18 -21.21 7.95 -21.66
CA ALA A 18 -20.13 8.60 -20.92
C ALA A 18 -19.85 7.97 -19.54
N ALA A 19 -20.82 7.25 -18.96
CA ALA A 19 -20.67 6.61 -17.65
C ALA A 19 -19.94 5.26 -17.69
N MET A 20 -19.73 4.67 -18.87
CA MET A 20 -19.04 3.37 -19.00
C MET A 20 -17.52 3.46 -19.19
N LEU A 21 -16.96 4.65 -19.39
CA LEU A 21 -15.50 4.83 -19.44
C LEU A 21 -14.92 5.50 -18.18
N ALA A 22 -15.76 6.01 -17.28
CA ALA A 22 -15.29 6.67 -16.05
C ALA A 22 -15.17 5.73 -14.84
N GLY A 23 -15.45 4.42 -14.99
CA GLY A 23 -15.61 3.50 -13.86
C GLY A 23 -14.69 2.29 -13.82
N THR A 24 -13.89 2.00 -14.85
CA THR A 24 -13.10 0.74 -14.88
C THR A 24 -11.75 0.88 -15.58
N ALA A 25 -11.09 2.03 -15.52
CA ALA A 25 -9.64 1.93 -15.48
C ALA A 25 -9.36 1.29 -14.12
N PRO A 26 -8.86 0.05 -14.01
CA PRO A 26 -8.24 -0.34 -12.76
C PRO A 26 -7.26 0.78 -12.48
N LYS A 27 -7.43 1.48 -11.35
CA LYS A 27 -6.30 2.19 -10.77
C LYS A 27 -5.25 1.10 -10.74
N ALA A 28 -4.25 1.20 -11.61
CA ALA A 28 -3.21 0.19 -11.69
C ALA A 28 -2.81 0.00 -10.24
N ALA A 29 -3.13 -1.17 -9.68
CA ALA A 29 -2.69 -1.48 -8.33
C ALA A 29 -1.20 -1.18 -8.39
N ALA A 30 -0.72 -0.32 -7.49
CA ALA A 30 0.71 -0.07 -7.41
C ALA A 30 1.33 -1.46 -7.38
N GLN A 31 2.05 -1.79 -8.46
CA GLN A 31 2.44 -3.16 -8.68
C GLN A 31 3.43 -3.45 -7.57
N CYS A 32 3.01 -4.29 -6.62
CA CYS A 32 3.82 -4.69 -5.48
C CYS A 32 5.23 -5.06 -6.00
N PRO A 33 6.28 -4.26 -5.73
CA PRO A 33 7.64 -4.60 -6.13
C PRO A 33 8.13 -5.92 -5.53
N TYR A 34 7.40 -6.48 -4.57
CA TYR A 34 7.78 -7.67 -3.84
C TYR A 34 7.09 -8.92 -4.38
N THR A 35 7.85 -10.02 -4.42
CA THR A 35 7.29 -11.35 -4.67
C THR A 35 7.16 -12.09 -3.34
N ALA A 36 5.92 -12.41 -2.96
CA ALA A 36 5.68 -13.21 -1.76
C ALA A 36 6.29 -14.61 -1.90
N GLY A 37 7.01 -15.06 -0.87
CA GLY A 37 7.58 -16.39 -0.78
C GLY A 37 6.54 -17.48 -0.48
N PRO A 38 6.95 -18.75 -0.32
CA PRO A 38 6.06 -19.89 -0.12
C PRO A 38 5.15 -19.79 1.11
N LEU A 39 5.51 -18.96 2.10
CA LEU A 39 4.73 -18.70 3.30
C LEU A 39 3.77 -17.50 3.15
N GLY A 40 3.62 -16.95 1.95
CA GLY A 40 2.81 -15.75 1.72
C GLY A 40 3.42 -14.48 2.29
N ARG A 41 4.75 -14.44 2.49
CA ARG A 41 5.45 -13.31 3.12
C ARG A 41 6.49 -12.72 2.19
N TYR A 42 6.73 -11.42 2.32
CA TYR A 42 7.81 -10.72 1.63
C TYR A 42 8.60 -9.82 2.57
N ILE A 43 9.76 -9.37 2.10
CA ILE A 43 10.64 -8.47 2.82
C ILE A 43 10.62 -7.11 2.12
N ALA A 44 10.25 -6.07 2.87
CA ALA A 44 10.17 -4.70 2.40
C ALA A 44 11.21 -3.83 3.14
N PRO A 45 12.29 -3.36 2.48
CA PRO A 45 13.21 -2.41 3.10
C PRO A 45 12.49 -1.08 3.32
N ALA A 46 12.59 -0.54 4.52
CA ALA A 46 11.95 0.73 4.88
C ALA A 46 12.86 1.59 5.76
N ILE A 47 12.51 2.86 5.87
CA ILE A 47 13.20 3.84 6.73
C ILE A 47 12.21 4.35 7.77
N VAL A 48 12.57 4.25 9.06
CA VAL A 48 11.76 4.80 10.16
C VAL A 48 11.63 6.32 9.98
N GLN A 49 10.40 6.81 9.88
CA GLN A 49 10.08 8.24 9.79
C GLN A 49 9.62 8.85 11.11
N GLY A 50 9.02 8.04 11.98
CA GLY A 50 8.44 8.54 13.22
C GLY A 50 8.20 7.44 14.25
N MET A 51 8.18 7.84 15.51
CA MET A 51 7.91 6.95 16.63
C MET A 51 7.00 7.69 17.62
N THR A 52 5.90 7.07 18.01
CA THR A 52 4.92 7.65 18.93
C THR A 52 4.63 6.69 20.07
N ALA A 53 4.88 7.10 21.31
CA ALA A 53 4.48 6.33 22.48
C ALA A 53 2.96 6.30 22.62
N THR A 54 2.43 5.13 22.97
CA THR A 54 1.01 4.89 23.22
C THR A 54 0.73 4.79 24.72
N ASP A 55 -0.54 4.94 25.13
CA ASP A 55 -0.93 4.97 26.54
C ASP A 55 -0.75 3.63 27.27
N ASP A 56 -0.58 2.51 26.54
CA ASP A 56 -0.41 1.17 27.11
C ASP A 56 1.07 0.75 27.26
N GLY A 57 2.01 1.65 26.93
CA GLY A 57 3.44 1.40 27.01
C GLY A 57 4.05 0.79 25.75
N ALA A 58 3.30 0.62 24.66
CA ALA A 58 3.89 0.33 23.34
C ALA A 58 4.33 1.61 22.62
N VAL A 59 5.18 1.46 21.62
CA VAL A 59 5.58 2.52 20.68
C VAL A 59 5.11 2.13 19.28
N GLU A 60 4.36 3.03 18.64
CA GLU A 60 3.99 2.94 17.23
C GLU A 60 5.13 3.50 16.38
N VAL A 61 5.71 2.65 15.56
CA VAL A 61 6.80 2.98 14.64
C VAL A 61 6.22 3.14 13.25
N TRP A 62 6.45 4.29 12.63
CA TRP A 62 6.07 4.61 11.27
C TRP A 62 7.27 4.54 10.36
N CYS A 63 7.16 3.80 9.26
CA CYS A 63 8.22 3.61 8.28
C CYS A 63 7.71 3.92 6.88
N THR A 64 8.57 4.45 6.03
CA THR A 64 8.30 4.57 4.59
C THR A 64 9.13 3.54 3.86
N ASP A 65 8.48 2.76 3.01
CA ASP A 65 9.13 1.79 2.13
C ASP A 65 10.14 2.47 1.19
N ALA A 66 11.32 1.87 1.03
CA ALA A 66 12.41 2.45 0.27
C ALA A 66 12.29 2.27 -1.25
N LEU A 67 11.43 1.36 -1.73
CA LEU A 67 11.23 1.08 -3.15
C LEU A 67 9.97 1.76 -3.70
N ASP A 68 8.82 1.56 -3.06
CA ASP A 68 7.53 2.07 -3.55
C ASP A 68 7.04 3.33 -2.81
N GLY A 69 7.61 3.63 -1.63
CA GLY A 69 7.26 4.79 -0.84
C GLY A 69 5.94 4.66 -0.08
N ASP A 70 5.36 3.45 -0.01
CA ASP A 70 4.19 3.22 0.82
C ASP A 70 4.56 3.24 2.31
N ASP A 71 3.64 3.76 3.13
CA ASP A 71 3.84 3.90 4.57
C ASP A 71 3.32 2.69 5.32
N TRP A 72 4.14 2.21 6.25
CA TRP A 72 3.85 1.08 7.12
C TRP A 72 3.95 1.50 8.58
N TYR A 73 3.22 0.80 9.44
CA TYR A 73 3.41 0.93 10.89
C TYR A 73 3.40 -0.43 11.57
N PHE A 74 4.06 -0.50 12.72
CA PHE A 74 4.03 -1.64 13.63
C PHE A 74 4.23 -1.17 15.08
N LEU A 75 3.90 -2.05 16.03
CA LEU A 75 4.07 -1.80 17.45
C LEU A 75 5.32 -2.51 17.96
N VAL A 76 6.08 -1.82 18.79
CA VAL A 76 7.19 -2.36 19.59
C VAL A 76 6.97 -2.00 21.05
N ASP A 77 7.69 -2.65 21.95
CA ASP A 77 7.68 -2.26 23.36
C ASP A 77 8.43 -0.93 23.60
N ALA A 78 8.25 -0.36 24.79
CA ALA A 78 8.88 0.91 25.18
C ALA A 78 10.41 0.85 25.31
N GLU A 79 11.00 -0.34 25.35
CA GLU A 79 12.44 -0.59 25.50
C GLU A 79 13.12 -0.81 24.13
N THR A 80 12.43 -0.52 23.03
CA THR A 80 12.99 -0.60 21.68
C THR A 80 14.23 0.27 21.50
N ASP A 81 15.24 -0.27 20.82
CA ASP A 81 16.46 0.46 20.43
C ASP A 81 16.32 1.14 19.06
N LEU A 82 15.15 1.05 18.42
CA LEU A 82 14.88 1.74 17.15
C LEU A 82 15.00 3.26 17.29
N GLN A 83 15.53 3.88 16.25
CA GLN A 83 15.58 5.33 16.12
C GLN A 83 14.97 5.80 14.80
N ILE A 84 14.54 7.06 14.79
CA ILE A 84 14.13 7.72 13.55
C ILE A 84 15.31 7.75 12.59
N TYR A 85 15.04 7.44 11.32
CA TYR A 85 15.98 7.22 10.21
C TYR A 85 16.75 5.90 10.22
N ASP A 86 16.46 4.98 11.14
CA ASP A 86 16.98 3.62 11.04
C ASP A 86 16.46 2.94 9.77
N ARG A 87 17.35 2.15 9.15
CA ARG A 87 16.98 1.24 8.07
C ARG A 87 16.47 -0.06 8.68
N VAL A 88 15.29 -0.48 8.26
CA VAL A 88 14.64 -1.69 8.72
C VAL A 88 14.29 -2.58 7.52
N GLN A 89 14.23 -3.89 7.75
CA GLN A 89 13.65 -4.86 6.83
C GLN A 89 12.33 -5.33 7.45
N LEU A 90 11.21 -4.87 6.89
CA LEU A 90 9.88 -5.28 7.34
C LEU A 90 9.58 -6.67 6.80
N VAL A 91 9.13 -7.57 7.67
CA VAL A 91 8.53 -8.83 7.27
C VAL A 91 7.03 -8.59 7.15
N VAL A 92 6.50 -8.71 5.94
CA VAL A 92 5.10 -8.42 5.65
C VAL A 92 4.38 -9.69 5.25
N ASP A 93 3.22 -9.94 5.83
CA ASP A 93 2.27 -10.97 5.41
C ASP A 93 1.38 -10.41 4.31
N ALA A 94 1.44 -11.03 3.13
CA ALA A 94 0.66 -10.65 1.96
C ALA A 94 -0.80 -11.15 2.02
N ASN A 95 -1.20 -11.82 3.10
CA ASN A 95 -2.58 -12.20 3.42
C ASN A 95 -3.36 -12.93 2.28
N GLY A 96 -2.63 -13.62 1.38
CA GLY A 96 -3.20 -14.32 0.23
C GLY A 96 -3.52 -13.43 -0.98
N THR A 97 -3.14 -12.15 -0.95
CA THR A 97 -3.41 -11.10 -1.95
C THR A 97 -2.10 -10.45 -2.44
N PRO A 98 -1.11 -11.22 -2.96
CA PRO A 98 0.24 -10.70 -3.25
C PRO A 98 0.34 -9.55 -4.26
N ASP A 99 -0.70 -9.31 -5.05
CA ASP A 99 -0.77 -8.22 -6.02
C ASP A 99 -1.44 -6.94 -5.45
N ASN A 100 -1.74 -6.90 -4.15
CA ASN A 100 -2.51 -5.85 -3.50
C ASN A 100 -2.18 -5.69 -2.00
N TYR A 101 -1.70 -4.51 -1.60
CA TYR A 101 -1.34 -4.21 -0.21
C TYR A 101 -2.50 -3.93 0.76
N ALA A 102 -3.76 -3.86 0.28
CA ALA A 102 -4.86 -3.33 1.09
C ALA A 102 -5.11 -4.09 2.41
N ASP A 103 -4.70 -5.35 2.48
CA ASP A 103 -4.90 -6.23 3.63
C ASP A 103 -3.60 -6.84 4.17
N ASP A 104 -2.46 -6.31 3.73
CA ASP A 104 -1.14 -6.71 4.14
C ASP A 104 -0.80 -6.18 5.54
N ARG A 105 0.06 -6.90 6.26
CA ARG A 105 0.43 -6.55 7.63
C ARG A 105 1.89 -6.79 7.90
N VAL A 106 2.55 -5.80 8.52
CA VAL A 106 3.87 -6.00 9.12
C VAL A 106 3.70 -6.99 10.29
N ILE A 107 4.43 -8.10 10.23
CA ILE A 107 4.43 -9.12 11.28
C ILE A 107 5.72 -9.12 12.09
N ASP A 108 6.79 -8.54 11.54
CA ASP A 108 8.07 -8.41 12.21
C ASP A 108 8.91 -7.32 11.53
N ALA A 109 9.94 -6.82 12.22
CA ALA A 109 10.88 -5.84 11.69
C ALA A 109 12.30 -6.22 12.12
N LEU A 110 13.16 -6.50 11.13
CA LEU A 110 14.57 -6.75 11.36
C LEU A 110 15.31 -5.42 11.23
N TYR A 111 16.02 -5.01 12.27
CA TYR A 111 16.77 -3.76 12.27
C TYR A 111 18.10 -3.93 12.98
N CYS A 112 19.03 -3.04 12.68
CA CYS A 112 20.19 -2.85 13.51
C CYS A 112 20.67 -1.40 13.42
N HIS A 113 20.63 -0.71 14.56
CA HIS A 113 21.04 0.68 14.68
C HIS A 113 22.57 0.84 14.52
N ASP A 114 23.35 -0.01 15.20
CA ASP A 114 24.81 0.11 15.29
C ASP A 114 25.60 -0.93 14.47
N CYS A 115 24.96 -1.61 13.51
CA CYS A 115 25.63 -2.65 12.72
C CYS A 115 26.47 -2.12 11.55
N GLU A 116 26.75 -0.81 11.45
CA GLU A 116 27.65 -0.26 10.42
C GLU A 116 29.14 -0.60 10.67
N SER A 117 29.45 -1.80 11.19
CA SER A 117 30.81 -2.24 11.49
C SER A 117 30.99 -3.74 11.29
N VAL A 118 30.85 -4.16 10.04
CA VAL A 118 31.74 -5.20 9.52
C VAL A 118 32.35 -4.62 8.26
N GLU A 119 33.59 -4.16 8.39
CA GLU A 119 34.45 -3.87 7.23
C GLU A 119 34.45 -5.13 6.34
N ASP A 120 34.14 -4.96 5.05
CA ASP A 120 34.30 -5.98 3.99
C ASP A 120 35.80 -6.32 3.80
#